data_AF-A0A0C1K317-F1
#
_entry.id   AF-A0A0C1K317-F1
#
_cell.length_a   1.000
_cell.length_b   1.000
_cell.length_c   1.000
_cell.angle_alpha   90.00
_cell.angle_beta   90.00
_cell.angle_gamma   90.00
#
_symmetry.space_group_name_H-M   'P 1'
#
loop_
_entity.id
_entity.type
_entity.pdbx_description
1 polymer ?
#
loop_
_entity_poly.entity_id
_entity_poly.type
_entity_poly.pdbx_seq_one_letter_code
_entity_poly.pdbx_strand_id
1 'polypeptide(L)' 'MLDYIVGDSSLYTPAALQVFKIEQSLFATHVPMQIKEAKELLFEAPYDKTVEIVEGYRAFKTTSCYAGVEQRWVVIF' A
#
# COMPACT_ATOMS: atom_id res chain seq x y z
N MET A 1 16.55 4.35 16.41
CA MET A 1 15.80 3.23 15.81
C MET A 1 14.62 3.87 15.10
N LEU A 2 14.41 3.61 13.81
CA LEU A 2 13.18 4.07 13.16
C LEU A 2 12.13 3.02 13.47
N ASP A 3 11.20 3.36 14.36
CA ASP A 3 10.08 2.49 14.68
C ASP A 3 9.08 2.57 13.52
N TYR A 4 8.71 1.42 12.96
CA TYR A 4 7.70 1.32 11.92
C TYR A 4 6.47 0.60 12.45
N ILE A 5 5.30 1.12 12.10
CA ILE A 5 4.02 0.55 12.50
C ILE A 5 3.65 -0.53 11.49
N VAL A 6 3.47 -1.76 11.96
CA VAL A 6 2.89 -2.84 11.16
C VAL A 6 1.51 -3.14 11.70
N GLY A 7 0.50 -3.10 10.85
CA GLY A 7 -0.87 -3.41 11.24
C GLY A 7 -1.72 -3.92 10.09
N ASP A 8 -2.93 -4.33 10.41
CA ASP A 8 -3.90 -4.79 9.41
C ASP A 8 -4.57 -3.61 8.68
N SER A 9 -5.54 -3.92 7.81
CA SER A 9 -6.26 -2.93 7.01
C SER A 9 -7.12 -1.96 7.84
N SER A 10 -7.40 -2.24 9.11
CA SER A 10 -8.15 -1.31 9.99
C SER A 10 -7.36 -0.02 10.26
N LEU A 11 -6.03 -0.04 10.13
CA LEU A 11 -5.20 1.15 10.24
C LEU A 11 -5.15 1.97 8.94
N TYR A 12 -5.65 1.44 7.82
CA TYR A 12 -5.67 2.13 6.53
C TYR A 12 -6.93 2.98 6.36
N THR A 13 -7.17 3.90 7.30
CA THR A 13 -8.28 4.86 7.23
C THR A 13 -7.76 6.26 6.89
N PRO A 14 -8.59 7.13 6.29
CA PRO A 14 -8.22 8.52 6.05
C PRO A 14 -7.69 9.25 7.30
N ALA A 15 -8.33 9.04 8.45
CA ALA A 15 -7.93 9.66 9.70
C ALA A 15 -6.55 9.15 10.17
N ALA A 16 -6.32 7.84 10.17
CA ALA A 16 -5.04 7.27 10.59
C ALA A 16 -3.90 7.69 9.66
N LEU A 17 -4.12 7.68 8.34
CA LEU A 17 -3.11 8.10 7.37
C LEU A 17 -2.69 9.57 7.53
N GLN A 18 -3.63 10.45 7.90
CA GLN A 18 -3.32 11.85 8.20
C GLN A 18 -2.45 11.97 9.46
N VAL A 19 -2.76 11.20 10.51
CA VAL A 19 -1.91 11.14 11.72
C VAL A 19 -0.50 10.67 11.35
N PHE A 20 -0.37 9.59 10.58
CA PHE A 20 0.94 9.08 10.15
C PHE A 20 1.73 10.11 9.34
N LYS A 21 1.06 10.89 8.48
CA LYS A 21 1.68 11.98 7.72
C LYS A 21 2.18 13.10 8.64
N ILE A 22 1.35 13.54 9.60
CA ILE A 22 1.67 14.62 10.54
C ILE A 22 2.84 14.22 11.43
N GLU A 23 2.82 13.00 11.96
CA GLU A 23 3.84 12.47 12.86
C GLU A 23 5.09 11.98 12.12
N GLN A 24 5.08 11.96 10.78
CA GLN A 24 6.12 11.37 9.94
C GLN A 24 6.42 9.89 10.28
N SER A 25 5.39 9.18 10.74
CA SER A 25 5.48 7.78 11.13
C SER A 25 5.58 6.87 9.90
N LEU A 26 6.55 5.96 9.91
CA LEU A 26 6.64 4.91 8.90
C LEU A 26 5.61 3.82 9.22
N PHE A 27 4.90 3.32 8.21
CA PHE A 27 3.89 2.28 8.39
C PHE A 27 3.87 1.28 7.22
N ALA A 28 3.40 0.07 7.53
CA ALA A 28 3.06 -0.96 6.57
C ALA A 28 1.75 -1.62 6.98
N THR A 29 0.75 -1.57 6.10
CA THR A 29 -0.54 -2.21 6.33
C THR A 29 -1.07 -2.86 5.06
N HIS A 30 -2.02 -3.76 5.20
CA HIS A 30 -2.84 -4.17 4.06
C HIS A 30 -3.68 -2.99 3.56
N VAL A 31 -3.84 -2.89 2.25
CA VAL A 31 -4.75 -1.92 1.61
C VAL A 31 -6.14 -2.57 1.50
N PRO A 32 -7.20 -1.98 2.05
CA PRO A 32 -8.55 -2.52 1.96
C PRO A 32 -9.05 -2.60 0.51
N MET A 33 -9.62 -3.74 0.11
CA MET A 33 -10.16 -3.95 -1.24
C MET A 33 -11.44 -3.14 -1.53
N GLN A 34 -12.01 -2.51 -0.51
CA GLN A 34 -13.11 -1.55 -0.64
C GLN A 34 -12.66 -0.22 -1.25
N ILE A 35 -11.35 0.06 -1.26
CA ILE A 35 -10.79 1.23 -1.94
C ILE A 35 -10.86 0.99 -3.44
N LYS A 36 -11.61 1.86 -4.13
CA LYS A 36 -11.90 1.72 -5.55
C LYS A 36 -10.61 1.66 -6.38
N GLU A 37 -9.67 2.53 -6.09
CA GLU A 37 -8.38 2.64 -6.77
C GLU A 37 -7.52 1.38 -6.57
N ALA A 38 -7.61 0.73 -5.40
CA ALA A 38 -6.92 -0.53 -5.14
C ALA A 38 -7.51 -1.68 -5.96
N LYS A 39 -8.84 -1.70 -6.08
CA LYS A 39 -9.55 -2.69 -6.90
C LYS A 39 -9.26 -2.53 -8.39
N GLU A 40 -9.28 -1.29 -8.88
CA GLU A 40 -8.92 -0.96 -10.27
C GLU A 40 -7.48 -1.34 -10.57
N LEU A 41 -6.55 -1.02 -9.66
CA LEU A 41 -5.14 -1.40 -9.81
C LEU A 41 -4.94 -2.90 -9.96
N LEU A 42 -5.64 -3.73 -9.18
CA LEU A 42 -5.53 -5.19 -9.28
C LEU A 42 -6.10 -5.73 -10.60
N PHE A 43 -7.12 -5.08 -11.17
CA PHE A 43 -7.70 -5.48 -12.45
C PHE A 43 -6.82 -5.08 -13.64
N GLU A 44 -6.20 -3.91 -13.57
CA GLU A 44 -5.36 -3.36 -14.64
C GLU A 44 -3.89 -3.76 -14.50
N ALA A 45 -3.53 -4.50 -13.45
CA ALA A 45 -2.15 -4.73 -13.10
C ALA A 45 -1.37 -5.44 -14.23
N PRO A 46 -0.33 -4.79 -14.78
CA PRO A 46 0.47 -5.34 -15.85
C PRO A 46 1.44 -6.38 -15.28
N TYR A 47 1.14 -7.67 -15.45
CA TYR A 47 1.98 -8.79 -15.00
C TYR A 47 3.41 -8.68 -15.56
N ASP A 48 3.58 -8.14 -16.75
CA ASP A 48 4.86 -7.86 -17.42
C ASP A 48 5.74 -6.84 -16.68
N LYS A 49 5.17 -5.99 -15.80
CA LYS A 49 5.92 -5.03 -14.98
C LYS A 49 6.27 -5.55 -13.59
N THR A 50 5.91 -6.79 -13.29
CA THR A 50 6.22 -7.41 -12.00
C THR A 50 7.66 -7.92 -11.98
N VAL A 51 8.31 -7.83 -10.82
CA VAL A 51 9.61 -8.45 -10.54
C VAL A 51 9.41 -9.63 -9.59
N GLU A 52 10.18 -10.70 -9.78
CA GLU A 52 10.19 -11.81 -8.83
C GLU A 52 10.79 -11.36 -7.49
N ILE A 53 10.13 -11.71 -6.39
CA ILE A 53 10.61 -11.43 -5.04
C ILE A 53 11.24 -12.69 -4.45
N VAL A 54 10.47 -13.78 -4.34
CA VAL A 54 10.89 -15.05 -3.72
C VAL A 54 9.88 -16.14 -4.06
N GLU A 55 10.30 -17.40 -4.20
CA GLU A 55 9.39 -18.57 -4.31
C GLU A 55 8.30 -18.42 -5.39
N GLY A 56 8.62 -17.77 -6.51
CA GLY A 56 7.66 -17.52 -7.58
C GLY A 56 6.66 -16.38 -7.31
N TYR A 57 6.66 -15.77 -6.12
CA TYR A 57 5.92 -14.54 -5.86
C TYR A 57 6.51 -13.39 -6.66
N ARG A 58 5.64 -12.59 -7.25
CA ARG A 58 6.04 -11.41 -8.02
C ARG A 58 5.36 -10.18 -7.47
N ALA A 59 6.00 -9.02 -7.61
CA ALA A 59 5.36 -7.77 -7.24
C ALA A 59 5.72 -6.61 -8.16
N PHE A 60 4.89 -5.59 -8.12
CA PHE A 60 5.26 -4.27 -8.60
C PHE A 60 4.88 -3.20 -7.57
N LYS A 61 5.55 -2.06 -7.67
CA LYS A 61 5.33 -0.90 -6.82
C LYS A 61 4.61 0.18 -7.62
N THR A 62 3.64 0.84 -6.99
CA THR A 62 3.01 2.03 -7.54
C THR A 62 2.85 3.09 -6.47
N THR A 63 2.64 4.34 -6.87
CA THR A 63 2.28 5.43 -5.98
C THR A 63 0.76 5.57 -5.91
N SER A 64 0.26 5.99 -4.74
CA SER A 64 -1.15 6.31 -4.50
C SER A 64 -1.23 7.62 -3.73
N CYS A 65 -2.39 8.29 -3.81
CA CYS A 65 -2.69 9.50 -3.05
C CYS A 65 -4.03 9.37 -2.32
N TYR A 66 -4.29 8.19 -1.77
CA TYR A 66 -5.54 7.95 -1.04
C TYR A 66 -5.62 8.86 0.18
N ALA A 67 -6.79 9.45 0.42
CA ALA A 67 -7.02 10.41 1.49
C ALA A 67 -6.08 11.64 1.48
N GLY A 68 -5.50 12.02 0.32
CA GLY A 68 -4.59 13.18 0.20
C GLY A 68 -3.23 12.99 0.87
N VAL A 69 -2.86 11.74 1.13
CA VAL A 69 -1.55 11.34 1.65
C VAL A 69 -0.86 10.54 0.56
N GLU A 70 0.40 10.83 0.25
CA GLU A 70 1.16 10.00 -0.69
C GLU A 70 1.51 8.67 -0.03
N GLN A 71 1.19 7.56 -0.69
CA GLN A 71 1.58 6.22 -0.27
C GLN A 71 2.32 5.49 -1.38
N ARG A 72 3.10 4.48 -0.98
CA ARG A 72 3.62 3.46 -1.89
C ARG A 72 2.82 2.19 -1.68
N TRP A 73 2.17 1.71 -2.75
CA TRP A 73 1.52 0.41 -2.74
C TRP A 73 2.43 -0.63 -3.37
N VAL A 74 2.38 -1.83 -2.81
CA VAL A 74 3.04 -3.03 -3.33
C VAL A 74 1.93 -4.03 -3.65
N VAL A 75 1.82 -4.41 -4.91
CA VAL A 75 0.89 -5.45 -5.36
C VAL A 75 1.69 -6.73 -5.50
N ILE A 76 1.21 -7.82 -4.88
CA ILE A 76 1.87 -9.11 -4.86
C ILE A 76 0.98 -10.12 -5.61
N PHE A 77 1.59 -10.94 -6.47
CA PHE A 77 1.01 -12.05 -7.23
C PHE A 77 1.62 -13.37 -6.76
#